data_AF-A0A5J4K7Y8-F1
#
_entry.id   AF-A0A5J4K7Y8-F1
#
_cell.length_a   1.000
_cell.length_b   1.000
_cell.length_c   1.000
_cell.angle_alpha   90.00
_cell.angle_beta   90.00
_cell.angle_gamma   90.00
#
_symmetry.space_group_name_H-M   'P 1'
#
loop_
_entity.id
_entity.type
_entity.pdbx_description
1 polymer ?
#
loop_
_entity_poly.entity_id
_entity_poly.type
_entity_poly.pdbx_seq_one_letter_code
_entity_poly.pdbx_strand_id
1 'polypeptide(L)'
;MSKGDTNPRKLFIEDWELGALYWNCLTEAQGDEAEANRLVRQKYLDEFCSTRDIYLFLGTTWQYHRISPNPFIIIGVFYPPKQSQRQKTAPIQLSLF
;
A
#
# COMPACT_ATOMS: atom_id res chain seq x y z
N MET A 1 14.14 2.20 4.85
CA MET A 1 15.00 3.06 3.99
C MET A 1 16.14 2.22 3.47
N SER A 2 16.48 2.33 2.18
CA SER A 2 17.65 1.63 1.63
C SER A 2 18.93 2.25 2.19
N LYS A 3 20.01 1.46 2.29
CA LYS A 3 21.31 1.97 2.73
C LYS A 3 21.75 3.09 1.78
N GLY A 4 21.85 4.32 2.31
CA GLY A 4 22.33 5.51 1.59
C GLY A 4 21.27 6.54 1.21
N ASP A 5 19.97 6.26 1.40
CA ASP A 5 18.92 7.27 1.16
C ASP A 5 18.49 7.93 2.49
N THR A 6 18.74 9.24 2.60
CA THR A 6 18.37 10.06 3.77
C THR A 6 17.15 10.96 3.51
N ASN A 7 16.65 11.01 2.27
CA ASN A 7 15.62 11.96 1.89
C ASN A 7 14.25 11.28 1.78
N PRO A 8 13.26 11.66 2.61
CA PRO A 8 11.92 11.10 2.49
C PRO A 8 11.31 11.49 1.14
N ARG A 9 10.84 10.49 0.39
CA ARG A 9 10.14 10.68 -0.88
C ARG A 9 8.66 10.87 -0.60
N LYS A 10 8.08 11.95 -1.11
CA LYS A 10 6.63 12.08 -1.25
C LYS A 10 6.23 11.52 -2.61
N LEU A 11 5.30 10.58 -2.61
CA LEU A 11 4.74 9.97 -3.80
C LEU A 11 3.26 10.31 -3.88
N PHE A 12 2.75 10.47 -5.09
CA PHE A 12 1.31 10.54 -5.32
C PHE A 12 0.70 9.14 -5.22
N ILE A 13 -0.58 9.10 -4.84
CA ILE A 13 -1.36 7.88 -4.76
C ILE A 13 -2.57 8.02 -5.69
N GLU A 14 -2.67 7.13 -6.65
CA GLU A 14 -3.79 7.01 -7.60
C GLU A 14 -4.49 5.63 -7.48
N ASP A 15 -4.18 4.88 -6.43
CA ASP A 15 -4.86 3.64 -6.11
C ASP A 15 -6.35 3.90 -5.80
N TRP A 16 -7.22 3.28 -6.60
CA TRP A 16 -8.66 3.37 -6.43
C TRP A 16 -9.13 2.76 -5.11
N GLU A 17 -8.55 1.64 -4.66
CA GLU A 17 -8.98 0.98 -3.42
C GLU A 17 -8.70 1.88 -2.21
N LEU A 18 -7.53 2.53 -2.17
CA LEU A 18 -7.20 3.48 -1.11
C LEU A 18 -8.10 4.73 -1.18
N GLY A 19 -8.41 5.21 -2.39
CA GLY A 19 -9.36 6.30 -2.58
C GLY A 19 -10.75 5.96 -2.03
N ALA A 20 -11.27 4.77 -2.36
CA ALA A 20 -12.55 4.30 -1.84
C ALA A 20 -12.54 4.17 -0.30
N LEU A 21 -11.45 3.66 0.28
CA LEU A 21 -11.25 3.62 1.73
C LEU A 21 -11.32 5.01 2.36
N TYR A 22 -10.65 6.00 1.76
CA TYR A 22 -10.68 7.38 2.24
C TYR A 22 -12.10 7.95 2.26
N TRP A 23 -12.89 7.76 1.21
CA TRP A 23 -14.27 8.26 1.17
C TRP A 23 -15.15 7.65 2.26
N ASN A 24 -14.97 6.35 2.54
CA ASN A 24 -15.66 5.69 3.65
C ASN A 24 -15.26 6.30 5.00
N CYS A 25 -13.96 6.50 5.23
CA CYS A 25 -13.44 7.15 6.44
C CYS A 25 -13.90 8.60 6.56
N LEU A 26 -14.01 9.34 5.46
CA LEU A 26 -14.50 10.72 5.44
C LEU A 26 -15.98 10.78 5.83
N THR A 27 -16.76 9.79 5.39
CA THR A 27 -18.17 9.66 5.75
C THR A 27 -18.31 9.34 7.24
N GLU A 28 -17.49 8.42 7.76
CA GLU A 28 -17.41 8.08 9.19
C GLU A 28 -16.98 9.27 10.05
N ALA A 29 -16.02 10.06 9.56
CA ALA A 29 -15.51 11.28 10.19
C ALA A 29 -16.44 12.50 9.99
N GLN A 30 -17.63 12.34 9.43
CA GLN A 30 -18.61 13.42 9.20
C GLN A 30 -18.04 14.61 8.40
N GLY A 31 -17.14 14.32 7.45
CA GLY A 31 -16.48 15.32 6.61
C GLY A 31 -15.20 15.91 7.19
N ASP A 32 -14.74 15.48 8.37
CA ASP A 32 -13.43 15.89 8.90
C ASP A 32 -12.31 15.12 8.17
N GLU A 33 -11.59 15.82 7.29
CA GLU A 33 -10.48 15.25 6.53
C GLU A 33 -9.30 14.82 7.41
N ALA A 34 -9.04 15.51 8.52
CA ALA A 34 -7.92 15.17 9.40
C ALA A 34 -8.18 13.84 10.11
N GLU A 35 -9.41 13.66 10.59
CA GLU A 35 -9.84 12.40 11.20
C GLU A 35 -9.95 11.28 10.17
N ALA A 36 -10.48 11.54 8.98
CA ALA A 36 -10.49 10.58 7.88
C ALA A 36 -9.09 10.06 7.55
N ASN A 37 -8.10 10.97 7.45
CA ASN A 37 -6.70 10.61 7.24
C ASN A 37 -6.13 9.78 8.39
N ARG A 38 -6.53 10.05 9.63
CA ARG A 38 -6.13 9.24 10.80
C ARG A 38 -6.68 7.83 10.70
N LEU A 39 -7.96 7.68 10.37
CA LEU A 39 -8.62 6.38 10.21
C LEU A 39 -8.02 5.55 9.07
N VAL A 40 -7.75 6.17 7.92
CA VAL A 40 -7.07 5.50 6.79
C VAL A 40 -5.71 4.97 7.23
N ARG A 41 -4.90 5.80 7.91
CA ARG A 41 -3.58 5.37 8.41
C ARG A 41 -3.68 4.23 9.40
N GLN A 42 -4.64 4.28 10.33
CA GLN A 42 -4.85 3.21 11.30
C GLN A 42 -5.18 1.87 10.61
N LYS A 43 -6.14 1.88 9.68
CA LYS A 43 -6.51 0.66 8.94
C LYS A 43 -5.36 0.12 8.10
N TYR A 44 -4.67 1.01 7.40
CA TYR A 44 -3.68 0.60 6.41
C TYR A 44 -2.31 0.29 7.00
N LEU A 45 -1.85 1.08 7.99
CA LEU A 45 -0.52 0.93 8.59
C LEU A 45 -0.51 0.06 9.83
N ASP A 46 -1.61 -0.01 10.59
CA ASP A 46 -1.65 -0.81 11.82
C ASP A 46 -2.36 -2.15 11.56
N GLU A 47 -3.63 -2.11 11.14
CA GLU A 47 -4.44 -3.32 10.99
C GLU A 47 -3.93 -4.21 9.84
N PHE A 48 -3.73 -3.64 8.66
CA PHE A 48 -3.30 -4.41 7.48
C PHE A 48 -1.87 -4.92 7.65
N CYS A 49 -0.93 -4.06 8.04
CA CYS A 49 0.46 -4.47 8.27
C CYS A 49 0.61 -5.51 9.39
N SER A 50 -0.32 -5.61 10.34
CA SER A 50 -0.23 -6.64 11.39
C SER A 50 -0.42 -8.05 10.83
N THR A 51 -1.31 -8.22 9.84
CA THR A 51 -1.76 -9.51 9.31
C THR A 51 -1.25 -9.83 7.91
N ARG A 52 -0.82 -8.82 7.14
CA ARG A 52 -0.48 -8.92 5.71
C ARG A 52 0.85 -8.27 5.40
N ASP A 53 1.51 -8.77 4.37
CA ASP A 53 2.70 -8.13 3.79
C ASP A 53 2.25 -7.17 2.69
N ILE A 54 2.51 -5.87 2.84
CA ILE A 54 2.04 -4.86 1.88
C ILE A 54 3.10 -4.63 0.79
N TYR A 55 2.68 -4.82 -0.46
CA TYR A 55 3.44 -4.50 -1.66
C TYR A 55 2.72 -3.40 -2.42
N LEU A 56 3.43 -2.32 -2.73
CA LEU A 56 2.88 -1.21 -3.51
C LEU A 56 3.33 -1.35 -4.96
N PHE A 57 2.38 -1.24 -5.89
CA PHE A 57 2.70 -1.12 -7.30
C PHE A 57 2.97 0.34 -7.63
N LEU A 58 4.16 0.58 -8.19
CA LEU A 58 4.56 1.89 -8.66
C LEU A 58 4.42 1.96 -10.17
N GLY A 59 3.74 2.99 -10.63
CA GLY A 59 3.62 3.36 -12.03
C GLY A 59 4.24 4.72 -12.31
N THR A 60 4.27 5.09 -13.57
CA THR A 60 4.61 6.44 -14.02
C THR A 60 3.64 6.84 -15.12
N THR A 61 3.33 8.11 -15.25
CA THR A 61 2.54 8.63 -16.37
C THR A 61 3.46 9.04 -17.52
N TRP A 62 2.96 8.91 -18.77
CA TRP A 62 3.72 9.26 -19.98
C TRP A 62 4.24 10.70 -19.95
N GLN A 63 3.41 11.62 -19.44
CA GLN A 63 3.72 13.05 -19.35
C GLN A 63 4.93 13.33 -18.45
N TYR A 64 5.11 12.59 -17.35
CA TYR A 64 6.08 12.93 -16.31
C TYR A 64 7.27 11.98 -16.21
N HIS A 65 7.20 10.82 -16.87
CA HIS A 65 8.24 9.77 -16.80
C HIS A 65 9.67 10.27 -17.06
N ARG A 66 9.84 11.24 -17.97
CA ARG A 66 11.16 11.74 -18.39
C ARG A 66 11.55 13.11 -17.83
N ILE A 67 10.63 13.79 -17.16
CA ILE A 67 10.81 15.19 -16.74
C ILE A 67 10.72 15.39 -15.22
N SER A 68 10.03 14.49 -14.51
CA SER A 68 9.86 14.62 -13.07
C SER A 68 11.10 14.09 -12.31
N PRO A 69 11.62 14.82 -11.32
CA PRO A 69 12.62 14.30 -10.38
C PRO A 69 12.14 13.07 -9.58
N ASN A 70 10.81 12.87 -9.51
CA ASN A 70 10.18 11.69 -8.93
C ASN A 70 8.91 11.34 -9.73
N PRO A 71 9.03 10.54 -10.80
CA PRO A 71 7.89 10.24 -11.69
C PRO A 71 6.98 9.14 -11.16
N PHE A 72 7.33 8.53 -10.02
CA PHE A 72 6.63 7.36 -9.50
C PHE A 72 5.36 7.75 -8.75
N ILE A 73 4.31 6.97 -9.01
CA ILE A 73 2.98 7.10 -8.43
C ILE A 73 2.57 5.72 -7.93
N ILE A 74 1.97 5.65 -6.74
CA ILE A 74 1.38 4.41 -6.24
C ILE A 74 0.05 4.20 -6.98
N ILE A 75 -0.03 3.15 -7.79
CA ILE A 75 -1.19 2.87 -8.65
C ILE A 75 -2.02 1.67 -8.15
N GLY A 76 -1.55 1.00 -7.10
CA GLY A 76 -2.26 -0.12 -6.52
C GLY A 76 -1.49 -0.75 -5.37
N VAL A 77 -2.18 -1.62 -4.65
CA VAL A 77 -1.64 -2.38 -3.54
C VAL A 77 -1.91 -3.87 -3.72
N PHE A 78 -0.96 -4.69 -3.30
CA PHE A 78 -1.12 -6.12 -3.11
C PHE A 78 -0.74 -6.47 -1.68
N TYR A 79 -1.65 -7.13 -0.95
CA TYR A 79 -1.50 -7.37 0.49
C TYR A 79 -1.74 -8.85 0.88
N PRO A 80 -0.93 -9.80 0.40
CA PRO A 80 -1.08 -11.21 0.76
C PRO A 80 -1.00 -11.41 2.29
N PRO A 81 -1.76 -12.37 2.85
CA PRO A 81 -1.62 -12.74 4.25
C PRO A 81 -0.18 -13.12 4.57
N LYS A 82 0.31 -12.70 5.74
CA LYS A 82 1.64 -13.10 6.21
C LYS A 82 1.70 -14.61 6.34
N GLN A 83 2.68 -15.22 5.70
CA GLN A 83 2.92 -16.65 5.86
C GLN A 83 3.36 -16.92 7.30
N SER A 84 2.58 -17.71 8.03
CA SER A 84 3.00 -18.22 9.32
C SER A 84 4.26 -19.09 9.12
N GLN A 85 5.25 -18.96 9.99
CA GLN A 85 6.49 -19.75 9.92
C GLN A 85 6.22 -21.27 9.81
N ARG A 86 5.06 -21.76 10.29
CA ARG A 86 4.64 -23.17 10.17
C ARG A 86 4.40 -23.62 8.72
N GLN A 87 4.01 -22.72 7.82
CA GLN A 87 3.70 -23.07 6.43
C GLN A 87 4.94 -23.10 5.52
N LYS A 88 6.04 -22.47 5.95
CA LYS A 88 7.29 -22.40 5.15
C LYS A 88 8.04 -23.74 5.07
N THR A 89 7.77 -24.66 5.99
CA THR A 89 8.43 -25.97 6.09
C THR A 89 7.60 -27.14 5.57
N ALA A 90 6.35 -26.91 5.16
CA ALA A 90 5.56 -27.96 4.54
C ALA A 90 6.11 -28.22 3.11
N PRO A 91 6.52 -29.45 2.77
CA PRO A 91 6.92 -29.75 1.40
C PRO A 91 5.75 -29.47 0.47
N ILE A 92 6.01 -28.72 -0.61
CA ILE A 92 5.02 -28.42 -1.63
C ILE A 92 4.71 -29.74 -2.35
N GLN A 93 3.69 -30.46 -1.89
CA GLN A 93 3.16 -31.60 -2.63
C GLN A 93 2.27 -31.05 -3.74
N LEU A 94 2.88 -30.78 -4.90
CA LEU A 94 2.14 -30.54 -6.14
C LEU A 94 1.48 -31.86 -6.54
N SER A 95 0.20 -32.06 -6.18
CA SER A 95 -0.60 -33.12 -6.78
C SER A 95 -0.91 -32.72 -8.22
N LEU A 96 -0.16 -33.29 -9.15
CA LEU A 96 -0.44 -33.26 -10.58
C LEU A 96 -1.42 -34.40 -10.92
N PHE A 97 -2.58 -34.41 -10.30
CA PHE A 97 -3.76 -35.21 -10.69
C PHE A 97 -5.02 -34.52 -10.20
#